data_AF-A0A1Q8ZMD1-F1
#
_entry.id   AF-A0A1Q8ZMD1-F1
#
_cell.length_a   1.000
_cell.length_b   1.000
_cell.length_c   1.000
_cell.angle_alpha   90.00
_cell.angle_beta   90.00
_cell.angle_gamma   90.00
#
_symmetry.space_group_name_H-M   'P 1'
#
loop_
_entity.id
_entity.type
_entity.pdbx_description
1 polymer ?
#
loop_
_entity_poly.entity_id
_entity_poly.type
_entity_poly.pdbx_seq_one_letter_code
_entity_poly.pdbx_strand_id
1 'polypeptide(L)' 'MACERQGVRDALVFLKLDPSNVELQDGFSRDVRNIGHFGTGDLELSLRSLEDFEKAQPLFVRAYERG' A
#
# COMPACT_ATOMS: atom_id res chain seq x y z
N MET A 1 6.35 15.01 30.01
CA MET A 1 6.62 13.73 29.32
C MET A 1 5.91 13.79 27.98
N ALA A 2 6.54 14.43 26.99
CA ALA A 2 6.01 14.45 25.64
C ALA A 2 6.32 13.09 25.02
N CYS A 3 5.30 12.25 24.81
CA CYS A 3 5.43 11.13 23.90
C CYS A 3 5.44 11.74 22.50
N GLU A 4 6.60 12.21 22.07
CA GLU A 4 6.86 12.54 20.68
C GLU A 4 6.83 11.20 19.94
N ARG A 5 5.61 10.72 19.64
CA ARG A 5 5.41 9.71 18.62
C ARG A 5 5.96 10.37 17.37
N GLN A 6 7.21 10.07 17.03
CA GLN A 6 7.76 10.38 15.73
C GLN A 6 6.76 9.78 14.75
N GLY A 7 5.94 10.64 14.16
CA GLY A 7 5.00 10.25 13.14
C GLY A 7 5.86 9.77 11.99
N VAL A 8 6.08 8.46 11.92
CA VAL A 8 6.62 7.82 10.73
C VAL A 8 5.72 8.35 9.61
N ARG A 9 6.32 9.08 8.67
CA ARG A 9 5.57 9.57 7.52
C ARG A 9 5.34 8.37 6.61
N ASP A 10 4.37 7.55 6.98
CA ASP A 10 3.94 6.41 6.20
C ASP A 10 3.33 6.94 4.90
N ALA A 11 3.96 6.63 3.76
CA ALA A 11 3.38 7.00 2.48
C ALA A 11 2.29 5.98 2.14
N LEU A 12 1.04 6.43 2.15
CA LEU A 12 -0.10 5.62 1.77
C LEU A 12 -0.31 5.73 0.26
N VAL A 13 -0.29 4.59 -0.43
CA VAL A 13 -0.49 4.51 -1.88
C VAL A 13 -1.61 3.54 -2.19
N PHE A 14 -2.57 3.99 -3.01
CA PHE A 14 -3.71 3.18 -3.44
C PHE A 14 -3.48 2.74 -4.88
N LEU A 15 -3.55 1.44 -5.12
CA LEU A 15 -3.37 0.86 -6.45
C LEU A 15 -4.59 0.03 -6.86
N LYS A 16 -4.95 0.11 -8.15
CA LYS A 16 -5.83 -0.86 -8.81
C LYS A 16 -5.05 -2.12 -9.15
N LEU A 17 -4.75 -2.90 -8.12
CA LEU A 17 -4.06 -4.17 -8.27
C LEU A 17 -4.73 -5.20 -7.39
N ASP A 18 -4.85 -6.42 -7.91
CA ASP A 18 -5.34 -7.55 -7.13
C ASP A 18 -4.40 -7.81 -5.95
N PRO A 19 -4.87 -7.63 -4.70
CA PRO A 19 -4.07 -7.93 -3.51
C PRO A 19 -3.78 -9.44 -3.40
N SER A 20 -4.50 -10.29 -4.15
CA SER A 20 -4.26 -11.73 -4.26
C SER A 20 -2.89 -12.08 -4.85
N ASN A 21 -2.26 -11.15 -5.56
CA ASN A 21 -0.97 -11.35 -6.23
C ASN A 21 0.18 -10.60 -5.53
N VAL A 22 -0.08 -10.08 -4.33
CA VAL A 22 0.86 -9.33 -3.50
C VAL A 22 0.89 -9.99 -2.13
N GLU A 23 2.07 -10.10 -1.51
CA GLU A 23 2.13 -10.53 -0.12
C GLU A 23 1.56 -9.42 0.78
N LEU A 24 0.40 -9.72 1.37
CA LEU A 24 -0.24 -8.87 2.36
C LEU A 24 0.53 -8.98 3.68
N GLN A 25 1.23 -7.91 4.06
CA GLN A 25 1.96 -7.82 5.32
C GLN A 25 1.34 -6.72 6.18
N ASP A 26 1.06 -7.07 7.44
CA ASP A 26 0.47 -6.16 8.41
C ASP A 26 1.41 -4.94 8.62
N GLY A 27 0.94 -3.76 8.21
CA GLY A 27 1.71 -2.51 8.23
C GLY A 27 2.41 -2.12 6.92
N PHE A 28 2.43 -2.97 5.89
CA PHE A 28 2.95 -2.66 4.55
C PHE A 28 1.85 -2.69 3.47
N SER A 29 0.94 -3.67 3.52
CA SER A 29 -0.09 -3.85 2.50
C SER A 29 -1.40 -4.28 3.14
N ARG A 30 -2.48 -3.58 2.78
CA ARG A 30 -3.80 -3.76 3.34
C ARG A 30 -4.83 -3.94 2.24
N ASP A 31 -5.60 -5.00 2.37
CA ASP A 31 -6.75 -5.27 1.50
C ASP A 31 -7.89 -4.33 1.89
N VAL A 32 -8.32 -3.51 0.93
CA VAL A 32 -9.42 -2.56 1.09
C VAL A 32 -10.64 -2.94 0.24
N ARG A 33 -10.65 -4.14 -0.37
CA ARG A 33 -11.79 -4.64 -1.16
C ARG A 33 -13.05 -4.75 -0.31
N ASN A 34 -12.89 -5.07 0.97
CA ASN A 34 -14.00 -5.41 1.87
C ASN A 34 -14.67 -4.18 2.51
N ILE A 35 -14.15 -2.97 2.31
CA ILE A 35 -14.70 -1.73 2.89
C ILE A 35 -15.64 -0.97 1.95
N GLY A 36 -16.01 -1.56 0.80
CA GLY A 36 -17.05 -1.01 -0.07
C GLY A 36 -16.68 0.37 -0.64
N HIS A 37 -15.58 0.45 -1.38
CA HIS A 37 -15.21 1.66 -2.11
C HIS A 37 -15.76 1.60 -3.53
N PHE A 38 -16.68 2.51 -3.87
CA PHE A 38 -17.21 2.67 -5.22
C PHE A 38 -16.14 3.29 -6.13
N GLY A 39 -15.21 2.45 -6.57
CA GLY A 39 -14.20 2.78 -7.56
C GLY A 39 -12.94 3.41 -6.96
N THR A 40 -11.80 2.75 -7.20
CA THR A 40 -10.54 3.31 -7.72
C THR A 40 -9.27 2.66 -7.12
N GLY A 41 -9.39 1.70 -6.21
CA GLY A 41 -8.23 0.91 -5.76
C GLY A 41 -8.61 -0.19 -4.79
N ASP A 42 -8.09 -1.39 -5.02
CA ASP A 42 -8.38 -2.61 -4.25
C ASP A 42 -7.30 -2.92 -3.20
N LEU A 43 -6.14 -2.28 -3.35
CA LEU A 43 -4.96 -2.48 -2.52
C LEU A 43 -4.43 -1.14 -2.00
N GLU A 44 -4.30 -1.05 -0.69
CA GLU A 44 -3.61 0.04 0.02
C GLU A 44 -2.20 -0.44 0.40
N LEU A 45 -1.18 0.35 0.10
CA LEU A 45 0.21 0.11 0.49
C LEU A 45 0.67 1.22 1.44
N SER A 46 1.34 0.86 2.53
CA SER A 46 1.95 1.75 3.50
C SER A 46 3.47 1.59 3.41
N LEU A 47 4.15 2.59 2.86
CA LEU A 47 5.60 2.58 2.70
C LEU A 47 6.23 3.31 3.89
N ARG A 48 7.00 2.57 4.70
CA ARG A 48 7.67 3.12 5.88
C ARG A 48 9.17 3.28 5.67
N SER A 49 9.74 2.44 4.81
CA SER A 49 11.18 2.38 4.55
C SER A 49 11.49 2.31 3.05
N LEU A 50 12.75 2.51 2.69
CA LEU A 50 13.20 2.40 1.30
C LEU A 50 13.01 0.98 0.74
N GLU A 51 13.21 -0.05 1.58
CA GLU A 51 12.99 -1.46 1.21
C GLU A 51 11.53 -1.73 0.80
N ASP A 52 10.57 -1.09 1.48
CA ASP A 52 9.16 -1.17 1.14
C ASP A 52 8.90 -0.53 -0.24
N PHE A 53 9.57 0.59 -0.52
CA PHE A 53 9.49 1.26 -1.81
C PHE A 53 10.08 0.40 -2.94
N GLU A 54 11.21 -0.26 -2.72
CA GLU A 54 11.82 -1.18 -3.70
C GLU A 54 10.91 -2.38 -3.98
N LYS A 55 10.25 -2.94 -2.96
CA LYS A 55 9.23 -4.00 -3.13
C LYS A 55 7.98 -3.50 -3.84
N ALA A 56 7.62 -2.23 -3.67
CA ALA A 56 6.45 -1.63 -4.30
C ALA A 56 6.68 -1.20 -5.76
N GLN A 57 7.92 -0.91 -6.18
CA GLN A 57 8.26 -0.59 -7.59
C GLN A 57 7.63 -1.55 -8.62
N PRO A 58 7.81 -2.88 -8.54
CA PRO A 58 7.21 -3.81 -9.49
C PRO A 58 5.68 -3.83 -9.39
N LEU A 59 5.10 -3.50 -8.24
CA LEU A 59 3.65 -3.36 -8.07
C LEU A 59 3.13 -2.11 -8.79
N PHE A 60 3.84 -0.98 -8.72
CA PHE A 60 3.47 0.23 -9.46
C PHE A 60 3.46 0.02 -10.97
N VAL A 61 4.49 -0.65 -11.50
CA VAL A 61 4.56 -0.98 -12.94
C VAL A 61 3.37 -1.86 -13.34
N ARG A 62 3.08 -2.91 -12.57
CA ARG A 62 1.93 -3.79 -12.84
C ARG A 62 0.59 -3.08 -12.74
N ALA A 63 0.43 -2.14 -11.80
CA ALA A 63 -0.78 -1.33 -11.69
C ALA A 63 -0.94 -0.40 -12.91
N TYR A 64 0.15 0.11 -13.44
CA TYR A 64 0.15 0.94 -14.63
C TYR A 64 -0.12 0.13 -15.91
N GLU A 65 0.44 -1.07 -16.04
CA GLU A 65 0.23 -1.95 -17.20
C GLU A 65 -1.17 -2.60 -17.24
N ARG A 66 -1.79 -2.85 -16.08
CA ARG A 66 -3.16 -3.39 -15.99
C ARG A 66 -4.24 -2.32 -15.90
N GLY A 67 -3.86 -1.04 -15.89
CA GLY A 67 -4.74 0.12 -15.75
C GLY A 67 -5.48 0.52 -17.02
#